data_AF-A0A9P3ZHT9-F1
#
_entry.id   AF-A0A9P3ZHT9-F1
#
_cell.length_a   1.000
_cell.length_b   1.000
_cell.length_c   1.000
_cell.angle_alpha   90.00
_cell.angle_beta   90.00
_cell.angle_gamma   90.00
#
_symmetry.space_group_name_H-M   'P 1'
#
loop_
_entity.id
_entity.type
_entity.pdbx_description
1 polymer ?
#
loop_
_entity_poly.entity_id
_entity_poly.type
_entity_poly.pdbx_seq_one_letter_code
_entity_poly.pdbx_strand_id
1 'polypeptide(L)'
;MKIGLFAAQLVLPAVPGLYVILFRPGVSLLTPRMLIPSMLCINLLALLLGWRRLGWSRNERLDAAMLLVMFALFPWLEYRVLPVGAFEGNLWAQVGCYCAGQAIGYVSVVLAPDWLGRLRQRRYEERVLSGREKFRSRKEVLEQRAEAQEAQRRAKELRRAKK
;
A
#
# COMPACT_ATOMS: atom_id res chain seq x y z
N MET A 1 9.01 15.09 -3.41
CA MET A 1 8.54 14.94 -2.00
C MET A 1 7.65 13.71 -1.72
N LYS A 2 7.18 12.93 -2.71
CA LYS A 2 6.32 11.74 -2.43
C LYS A 2 7.07 10.60 -1.72
N ILE A 3 8.32 10.35 -2.11
CA ILE A 3 9.18 9.28 -1.54
C ILE A 3 9.51 9.53 -0.05
N GLY A 4 9.66 10.78 0.38
CA GLY A 4 10.04 11.11 1.77
C GLY A 4 8.95 10.76 2.79
N LEU A 5 7.68 10.99 2.46
CA LEU A 5 6.54 10.60 3.31
C LEU A 5 6.47 9.08 3.48
N PHE A 6 6.75 8.36 2.39
CA PHE A 6 6.73 6.91 2.38
C PHE A 6 7.98 6.27 3.01
N ALA A 7 9.14 6.92 2.92
CA ALA A 7 10.34 6.51 3.62
C ALA A 7 10.19 6.65 5.14
N ALA A 8 9.47 7.68 5.61
CA ALA A 8 9.12 7.82 7.03
C ALA A 8 8.21 6.68 7.53
N GLN A 9 7.45 6.04 6.62
CA GLN A 9 6.59 4.91 6.96
C GLN A 9 7.36 3.66 7.37
N LEU A 10 8.57 3.47 6.84
CA LEU A 10 9.41 2.30 7.13
C LEU A 10 9.74 2.18 8.63
N VAL A 11 9.99 3.32 9.26
CA VAL A 11 10.39 3.43 10.67
C VAL A 11 9.25 3.90 11.56
N LEU A 12 8.04 4.00 11.03
CA LEU A 12 6.88 4.50 11.77
C LEU A 12 6.61 3.72 13.07
N PRO A 13 6.71 2.38 13.13
CA PRO A 13 6.52 1.63 14.38
C PRO A 13 7.58 1.95 15.45
N ALA A 14 8.76 2.45 15.06
CA ALA A 14 9.83 2.78 15.99
C ALA A 14 9.41 3.90 16.94
N VAL A 15 8.62 4.86 16.48
CA VAL A 15 8.19 6.01 17.31
C VAL A 15 7.36 5.55 18.53
N PRO A 16 6.22 4.86 18.37
CA PRO A 16 5.48 4.33 19.51
C PRO A 16 6.21 3.19 20.22
N GLY A 17 7.03 2.40 19.51
CA GLY A 17 7.85 1.35 20.11
C GLY A 17 8.86 1.89 21.13
N LEU A 18 9.61 2.93 20.75
CA LEU A 18 10.56 3.63 21.62
C LEU A 18 9.86 4.29 22.81
N TYR A 19 8.67 4.88 22.59
CA TYR A 19 7.89 5.43 23.68
C TYR A 19 7.57 4.36 24.75
N VAL A 20 7.17 3.15 24.33
CA VAL A 20 6.90 2.06 25.27
C VAL A 20 8.18 1.63 25.99
N ILE A 21 9.29 1.47 25.27
CA ILE A 21 10.58 1.07 25.85
C ILE A 21 11.03 2.07 26.93
N LEU A 22 10.91 3.37 26.67
CA LEU A 22 11.44 4.42 27.55
C LEU A 22 10.52 4.73 28.73
N PHE A 23 9.19 4.64 28.55
CA PHE A 23 8.22 5.16 29.53
C PHE A 23 7.31 4.09 30.16
N ARG A 24 7.41 2.81 29.76
CA ARG A 24 6.61 1.70 30.32
C ARG A 24 7.50 0.52 30.74
N PRO A 25 8.26 0.64 31.84
CA PRO A 25 9.27 -0.36 32.25
C PRO A 25 8.71 -1.74 32.70
N GLY A 26 7.39 -1.95 32.69
CA GLY A 26 6.76 -3.24 33.04
C GLY A 26 6.24 -4.05 31.84
N VAL A 27 6.49 -3.60 30.61
CA VAL A 27 5.97 -4.26 29.40
C VAL A 27 7.02 -5.22 28.86
N SER A 28 6.67 -6.50 28.76
CA SER A 28 7.52 -7.53 28.13
C SER A 28 7.17 -7.79 26.67
N LEU A 29 5.98 -7.38 26.24
CA LEU A 29 5.45 -7.62 24.90
C LEU A 29 4.75 -6.38 24.32
N LEU A 30 5.20 -5.98 23.13
CA LEU A 30 4.71 -4.85 22.37
C LEU A 30 3.50 -5.28 21.54
N THR A 31 2.31 -5.06 22.09
CA THR A 31 1.06 -5.45 21.41
C THR A 31 0.63 -4.43 20.36
N PRO A 32 -0.09 -4.85 19.30
CA PRO A 32 -0.57 -3.93 18.26
C PRO A 32 -1.45 -2.81 18.80
N ARG A 33 -2.18 -3.04 19.90
CA ARG A 33 -3.02 -2.03 20.56
C ARG A 33 -2.21 -0.84 21.08
N MET A 34 -0.92 -1.02 21.33
CA MET A 34 -0.01 0.04 21.80
C MET A 34 0.60 0.84 20.64
N LEU A 35 0.66 0.25 19.44
CA LEU A 35 1.28 0.84 18.26
C LEU A 35 0.26 1.52 17.35
N ILE A 36 -0.81 0.79 16.98
CA ILE A 36 -1.76 1.18 15.93
C ILE A 36 -2.38 2.57 16.18
N PRO A 37 -2.88 2.91 17.39
CA PRO A 37 -3.51 4.22 17.61
C PRO A 37 -2.52 5.37 17.36
N SER A 38 -1.30 5.24 17.89
CA SER A 38 -0.24 6.23 17.73
C SER A 38 0.18 6.38 16.27
N MET A 39 0.32 5.26 15.55
CA MET A 39 0.64 5.26 14.12
C MET A 39 -0.47 5.90 13.29
N LEU A 40 -1.74 5.62 13.59
CA LEU A 40 -2.89 6.27 12.94
C LEU A 40 -2.90 7.77 13.19
N CYS A 41 -2.62 8.21 14.42
CA CYS A 41 -2.52 9.64 14.76
C CYS A 41 -1.39 10.33 13.97
N ILE A 42 -0.19 9.72 13.91
CA ILE A 42 0.93 10.27 13.15
C ILE A 42 0.59 10.34 11.65
N ASN A 43 -0.01 9.28 11.10
CA ASN A 43 -0.46 9.26 9.70
C ASN A 43 -1.51 10.33 9.40
N LEU A 44 -2.46 10.55 10.32
CA LEU A 44 -3.47 11.59 10.20
C LEU A 44 -2.84 12.98 10.22
N LEU A 45 -1.89 13.23 11.13
CA LEU A 45 -1.14 14.48 11.18
C LEU A 45 -0.34 14.69 9.90
N ALA A 46 0.30 13.65 9.39
CA ALA A 46 1.05 13.69 8.14
C ALA A 46 0.16 14.02 6.94
N LEU A 47 -1.08 13.49 6.89
CA LEU A 47 -2.09 13.86 5.90
C LEU A 47 -2.53 15.32 6.04
N LEU A 48 -2.86 15.76 7.25
CA LEU A 48 -3.32 17.13 7.51
C LEU A 48 -2.25 18.18 7.15
N LEU A 49 -0.99 17.93 7.52
CA LEU A 49 0.14 18.80 7.24
C LEU A 49 0.58 18.71 5.76
N GLY A 50 0.56 17.51 5.20
CA GLY A 50 0.93 17.24 3.81
C GLY A 50 -0.09 17.77 2.81
N TRP A 51 -1.39 17.80 3.17
CA TRP A 51 -2.48 18.21 2.26
C TRP A 51 -2.32 19.63 1.72
N ARG A 52 -1.79 20.57 2.50
CA ARG A 52 -1.56 21.94 2.02
C ARG A 52 -0.34 22.09 1.11
N ARG A 53 0.64 21.19 1.19
CA ARG A 53 1.94 21.36 0.53
C ARG A 53 2.14 20.50 -0.71
N LEU A 54 1.34 19.45 -0.89
CA LEU A 54 1.66 18.38 -1.84
C LEU A 54 0.96 18.49 -3.21
N GLY A 55 0.02 19.42 -3.39
CA GLY A 55 -0.63 19.66 -4.70
C GLY A 55 -1.40 18.46 -5.27
N TRP A 56 -1.71 17.45 -4.44
CA TRP A 56 -2.32 16.19 -4.89
C TRP A 56 -3.76 16.35 -5.36
N SER A 57 -4.11 15.61 -6.41
CA SER A 57 -5.49 15.41 -6.85
C SER A 57 -6.31 14.64 -5.81
N ARG A 58 -7.66 14.69 -5.91
CA ARG A 58 -8.55 14.02 -4.95
C ARG A 58 -8.30 12.50 -4.87
N ASN A 59 -8.03 11.85 -6.01
CA ASN A 59 -7.81 10.40 -6.05
C ASN A 59 -6.47 10.02 -5.42
N GLU A 60 -5.39 10.77 -5.72
CA GLU A 60 -4.09 10.53 -5.09
C GLU A 60 -4.14 10.69 -3.56
N ARG A 61 -4.99 11.60 -3.05
CA ARG A 61 -5.20 11.74 -1.60
C ARG A 61 -5.90 10.53 -1.00
N LEU A 62 -6.89 9.98 -1.68
CA LEU A 62 -7.59 8.78 -1.23
C LEU A 62 -6.67 7.57 -1.24
N ASP A 63 -5.90 7.38 -2.32
CA ASP A 63 -4.93 6.29 -2.43
C ASP A 63 -3.87 6.39 -1.33
N ALA A 64 -3.30 7.58 -1.11
CA ALA A 64 -2.33 7.80 -0.03
C ALA A 64 -2.94 7.55 1.36
N ALA A 65 -4.17 8.01 1.61
CA ALA A 65 -4.85 7.77 2.88
C ALA A 65 -5.12 6.28 3.13
N MET A 66 -5.59 5.54 2.11
CA MET A 66 -5.77 4.09 2.20
C MET A 66 -4.45 3.38 2.49
N LEU A 67 -3.38 3.79 1.82
CA LEU A 67 -2.05 3.23 2.03
C LEU A 67 -1.58 3.43 3.49
N LEU A 68 -1.71 4.65 4.01
CA LEU A 68 -1.32 4.97 5.39
C LEU A 68 -2.15 4.20 6.42
N VAL A 69 -3.46 4.05 6.20
CA VAL A 69 -4.32 3.22 7.08
C VAL A 69 -3.89 1.76 7.02
N MET A 70 -3.65 1.22 5.83
CA MET A 70 -3.18 -0.15 5.65
C MET A 70 -1.85 -0.39 6.38
N PHE A 71 -0.88 0.53 6.23
CA PHE A 71 0.41 0.45 6.94
C PHE A 71 0.24 0.56 8.46
N ALA A 72 -0.69 1.39 8.96
CA ALA A 72 -0.95 1.48 10.40
C ALA A 72 -1.52 0.18 10.98
N LEU A 73 -2.23 -0.63 10.19
CA LEU A 73 -2.78 -1.93 10.61
C LEU A 73 -1.78 -3.08 10.48
N PHE A 74 -0.67 -2.86 9.78
CA PHE A 74 0.34 -3.88 9.51
C PHE A 74 0.93 -4.54 10.78
N PRO A 75 1.19 -3.82 11.90
CA PRO A 75 1.63 -4.45 13.15
C PRO A 75 0.66 -5.51 13.69
N TRP A 76 -0.65 -5.40 13.38
CA TRP A 76 -1.61 -6.43 13.77
C TRP A 76 -1.40 -7.74 13.01
N LEU A 77 -1.12 -7.64 11.71
CA LEU A 77 -0.83 -8.80 10.87
C LEU A 77 0.49 -9.44 11.31
N GLU A 78 1.51 -8.63 11.50
CA GLU A 78 2.82 -9.08 11.96
C GLU A 78 2.74 -9.79 13.31
N TYR A 79 2.01 -9.24 14.28
CA TYR A 79 1.86 -9.85 15.60
C TYR A 79 1.26 -11.27 15.55
N ARG A 80 0.46 -11.60 14.54
CA ARG A 80 -0.08 -12.95 14.36
C ARG A 80 0.94 -13.95 13.80
N VAL A 81 1.96 -13.45 13.11
CA VAL A 81 3.00 -14.25 12.47
C VAL A 81 4.27 -14.27 13.32
N LEU A 82 4.48 -13.26 14.16
CA LEU A 82 5.61 -13.16 15.07
C LEU A 82 5.58 -14.34 16.06
N PRO A 83 6.70 -15.06 16.23
CA PRO A 83 6.83 -16.06 17.28
C PRO A 83 6.94 -15.32 18.62
N VAL A 84 5.78 -15.03 19.23
CA VAL A 84 5.65 -14.23 20.46
C VAL A 84 6.60 -14.73 21.56
N GLY A 85 6.70 -16.05 21.75
CA GLY A 85 7.58 -16.65 22.74
C GLY A 85 9.08 -16.51 22.47
N ALA A 86 9.51 -16.21 21.24
CA ALA A 86 10.93 -16.01 20.90
C ALA A 86 11.43 -14.58 21.24
N PHE A 87 10.51 -13.64 21.48
CA PHE A 87 10.83 -12.23 21.67
C PHE A 87 10.37 -11.67 23.02
N GLU A 88 9.77 -12.49 23.90
CA GLU A 88 9.37 -12.06 25.23
C GLU A 88 10.55 -11.45 26.00
N GLY A 89 10.36 -10.24 26.52
CA GLY A 89 11.38 -9.50 27.26
C GLY A 89 12.38 -8.71 26.39
N ASN A 90 12.42 -8.93 25.06
CA ASN A 90 13.26 -8.16 24.15
C ASN A 90 12.44 -7.21 23.27
N LEU A 91 12.04 -6.08 23.85
CA LEU A 91 11.25 -5.05 23.16
C LEU A 91 11.96 -4.45 21.95
N TRP A 92 13.29 -4.31 22.00
CA TRP A 92 14.08 -3.76 20.90
C TRP A 92 13.99 -4.64 19.65
N ALA A 93 14.10 -5.96 19.83
CA ALA A 93 13.93 -6.92 18.74
C ALA A 93 12.50 -6.89 18.18
N GLN A 94 11.48 -6.77 19.04
CA GLN A 94 10.09 -6.65 18.59
C GLN A 94 9.85 -5.39 17.73
N VAL A 95 10.38 -4.24 18.16
CA VAL A 95 10.33 -2.99 17.36
C VAL A 95 11.05 -3.18 16.03
N GLY A 96 12.23 -3.82 16.03
CA GLY A 96 12.97 -4.16 14.82
C GLY A 96 12.15 -5.00 13.85
N CYS A 97 11.45 -6.04 14.34
CA CYS A 97 10.56 -6.86 13.53
C CYS A 97 9.43 -6.05 12.91
N TYR A 98 8.74 -5.22 13.70
CA TYR A 98 7.67 -4.35 13.18
C TYR A 98 8.15 -3.39 12.10
N CYS A 99 9.36 -2.84 12.22
CA CYS A 99 9.96 -2.01 11.17
C CYS A 99 10.33 -2.83 9.93
N ALA A 100 10.83 -4.06 10.11
CA ALA A 100 11.16 -4.95 9.00
C ALA A 100 9.92 -5.35 8.21
N GLY A 101 8.82 -5.68 8.88
CA GLY A 101 7.57 -6.01 8.19
C GLY A 101 6.95 -4.80 7.50
N GLN A 102 6.99 -3.59 8.08
CA GLN A 102 6.65 -2.36 7.35
C GLN A 102 7.46 -2.20 6.06
N ALA A 103 8.78 -2.44 6.11
CA ALA A 103 9.64 -2.35 4.94
C ALA A 103 9.24 -3.37 3.86
N ILE A 104 8.95 -4.61 4.26
CA ILE A 104 8.48 -5.66 3.35
C ILE A 104 7.13 -5.27 2.73
N GLY A 105 6.18 -4.79 3.55
CA GLY A 105 4.89 -4.27 3.09
C GLY A 105 5.04 -3.12 2.11
N TYR A 106 5.98 -2.21 2.36
CA TYR A 106 6.27 -1.07 1.49
C TYR A 106 6.81 -1.51 0.13
N VAL A 107 7.80 -2.39 0.13
CA VAL A 107 8.38 -2.92 -1.12
C VAL A 107 7.32 -3.69 -1.91
N SER A 108 6.51 -4.51 -1.26
CA SER A 108 5.51 -5.35 -1.93
C SER A 108 4.30 -4.58 -2.48
N VAL A 109 3.79 -3.57 -1.77
CA VAL A 109 2.60 -2.82 -2.18
C VAL A 109 2.92 -1.59 -3.02
N VAL A 110 4.05 -0.93 -2.78
CA VAL A 110 4.37 0.34 -3.45
C VAL A 110 5.39 0.13 -4.55
N LEU A 111 6.50 -0.56 -4.26
CA LEU A 111 7.64 -0.61 -5.18
C LEU A 111 7.50 -1.71 -6.24
N ALA A 112 6.99 -2.89 -5.84
CA ALA A 112 6.88 -4.05 -6.71
C ALA A 112 5.89 -3.86 -7.88
N PRO A 113 4.70 -3.24 -7.72
CA PRO A 113 3.78 -3.02 -8.84
C PRO A 113 4.37 -2.13 -9.92
N ASP A 114 5.08 -1.07 -9.53
CA ASP A 114 5.76 -0.15 -10.47
C ASP A 114 6.87 -0.87 -11.23
N TRP A 115 7.65 -1.71 -10.55
CA TRP A 115 8.70 -2.50 -11.19
C TRP A 115 8.13 -3.55 -12.15
N LEU A 116 7.07 -4.26 -11.74
CA LEU A 116 6.33 -5.20 -12.58
C LEU A 116 5.67 -4.50 -13.79
N GLY A 117 5.20 -3.27 -13.61
CA GLY A 117 4.66 -2.43 -14.68
C GLY A 117 5.73 -2.12 -15.72
N ARG A 118 6.90 -1.64 -15.29
CA ARG A 118 8.05 -1.37 -16.17
C ARG A 118 8.53 -2.61 -16.91
N LEU A 119 8.58 -3.76 -16.25
CA LEU A 119 8.96 -5.03 -16.89
C LEU A 119 7.93 -5.50 -17.92
N ARG A 120 6.63 -5.37 -17.61
CA ARG A 120 5.57 -5.68 -18.58
C ARG A 120 5.62 -4.76 -19.77
N GLN A 121 5.90 -3.48 -19.54
CA GLN A 121 6.03 -2.49 -20.59
C GLN A 121 7.23 -2.77 -21.49
N ARG A 122 8.41 -3.09 -20.93
CA ARG A 122 9.58 -3.52 -21.71
C ARG A 122 9.29 -4.76 -22.56
N ARG A 123 8.64 -5.79 -21.98
CA ARG A 123 8.25 -6.98 -22.74
C ARG A 123 7.24 -6.67 -23.85
N TYR A 124 6.34 -5.72 -23.63
CA TYR A 124 5.40 -5.28 -24.66
C TYR A 124 6.13 -4.52 -25.78
N GLU A 125 7.01 -3.59 -25.43
CA GLU A 125 7.84 -2.87 -26.39
C GLU A 125 8.72 -3.82 -27.22
N GLU A 126 9.32 -4.84 -26.60
CA GLU A 126 10.08 -5.89 -27.30
C GLU A 126 9.22 -6.71 -28.26
N ARG A 127 7.98 -7.06 -27.89
CA ARG A 127 7.03 -7.76 -28.78
C ARG A 127 6.59 -6.92 -29.97
N VAL A 128 6.49 -5.60 -29.78
CA VAL A 128 6.13 -4.68 -30.84
C VAL A 128 7.31 -4.38 -31.77
N LEU A 129 8.51 -4.20 -31.21
CA LEU A 129 9.74 -3.99 -31.98
C LEU A 129 10.17 -5.24 -32.76
N SER A 130 9.89 -6.45 -32.25
CA SER A 130 10.12 -7.71 -32.96
C SER A 130 9.07 -8.03 -34.04
N GLY A 131 8.09 -7.13 -34.26
CA GLY A 131 7.05 -7.29 -35.27
C GLY A 131 6.01 -8.37 -34.96
N ARG A 132 6.06 -9.01 -33.77
CA ARG A 132 5.07 -10.01 -33.35
C ARG A 132 3.73 -9.41 -32.95
N GLU A 133 3.71 -8.16 -32.49
CA GLU A 133 2.49 -7.42 -32.14
C GLU A 133 2.52 -6.03 -32.80
N LYS A 134 1.40 -5.56 -33.36
CA LYS A 134 1.27 -4.15 -33.78
C LYS A 134 0.95 -3.28 -32.56
N PHE A 135 1.49 -2.06 -32.51
CA PHE A 135 0.98 -1.01 -31.63
C PHE A 135 -0.51 -0.81 -31.97
N ARG A 136 -1.40 -1.17 -31.04
CA ARG A 136 -2.82 -0.88 -31.24
C ARG A 136 -3.01 0.63 -31.27
N SER A 137 -3.60 1.10 -32.35
CA SER A 137 -3.91 2.52 -32.50
C SER A 137 -4.89 2.94 -31.41
N ARG A 138 -4.76 4.18 -30.91
CA ARG A 138 -5.66 4.74 -29.90
C ARG A 138 -7.13 4.64 -30.31
N LYS A 139 -7.42 4.69 -31.61
CA LYS A 139 -8.76 4.48 -32.19
C LYS A 139 -9.26 3.05 -31.98
N GLU A 140 -8.45 2.05 -32.30
CA GLU A 140 -8.84 0.63 -32.14
C GLU A 140 -9.10 0.28 -30.68
N VAL A 141 -8.36 0.86 -29.74
CA VAL A 141 -8.60 0.66 -28.30
C VAL A 141 -9.90 1.30 -27.83
N LEU A 142 -10.26 2.46 -28.38
CA LEU A 142 -11.52 3.14 -28.06
C LEU A 142 -12.72 2.41 -28.67
N GLU A 143 -12.60 1.92 -29.90
CA GLU A 143 -13.63 1.13 -30.57
C GLU A 143 -13.89 -0.18 -29.81
N GLN A 144 -12.86 -0.92 -29.41
CA GLN A 144 -13.06 -2.14 -28.62
C GLN A 144 -13.68 -1.89 -27.24
N ARG A 145 -13.38 -0.75 -26.61
CA ARG A 145 -14.03 -0.35 -25.34
C ARG A 145 -15.50 0.00 -25.55
N ALA A 146 -15.84 0.63 -26.68
CA ALA A 146 -17.22 0.92 -27.05
C ALA A 146 -18.00 -0.37 -27.34
N GLU A 147 -17.43 -1.29 -28.11
CA GLU A 147 -18.03 -2.61 -28.40
C GLU A 147 -18.24 -3.44 -27.12
N ALA A 148 -17.26 -3.44 -26.20
CA ALA A 148 -17.40 -4.13 -24.92
C ALA A 148 -18.50 -3.50 -24.03
N GLN A 149 -18.66 -2.18 -24.08
CA GLN A 149 -19.76 -1.49 -23.38
C GLN A 149 -21.13 -1.79 -24.00
N GLU A 150 -21.23 -1.86 -25.32
CA GLU A 150 -22.46 -2.27 -26.00
C GLU A 150 -22.81 -3.72 -25.72
N ALA A 151 -21.83 -4.63 -25.74
CA ALA A 151 -22.04 -6.03 -25.37
C ALA A 151 -22.53 -6.17 -23.92
N GLN A 152 -21.98 -5.39 -22.98
CA GLN A 152 -22.46 -5.34 -21.60
C GLN A 152 -23.89 -4.78 -21.49
N ARG A 153 -24.26 -3.79 -22.29
CA ARG A 153 -25.62 -3.24 -22.34
C ARG A 153 -26.61 -4.27 -22.88
N ARG A 154 -26.30 -4.90 -24.02
CA ARG A 154 -27.14 -5.97 -24.61
C ARG A 154 -27.31 -7.15 -23.66
N ALA A 155 -26.24 -7.55 -22.95
CA ALA A 155 -26.32 -8.61 -21.94
C ALA A 155 -27.20 -8.23 -20.73
N LYS A 156 -27.21 -6.95 -20.33
CA LYS A 156 -28.11 -6.43 -19.28
C LYS A 156 -29.56 -6.38 -19.74
N GLU A 157 -29.82 -6.00 -20.99
CA GLU A 157 -31.16 -5.96 -21.58
C GLU A 157 -31.75 -7.37 -21.74
N LEU A 158 -30.97 -8.32 -22.25
CA LEU A 158 -31.36 -9.74 -22.33
C LEU A 158 -31.66 -10.35 -20.95
N ARG A 159 -30.94 -9.93 -19.90
CA ARG A 159 -31.22 -10.35 -18.52
C ARG A 159 -32.49 -9.72 -17.95
N ARG A 160 -32.87 -8.53 -18.41
CA ARG A 160 -34.13 -7.86 -18.01
C ARG A 160 -35.34 -8.43 -18.75
N ALA A 161 -35.18 -8.87 -19.99
CA ALA A 161 -36.26 -9.48 -20.78
C ALA A 161 -36.60 -10.93 -20.38
N LYS A 162 -35.74 -11.59 -19.58
CA LYS A 162 -35.97 -12.94 -19.02
C LYS A 162 -36.54 -12.93 -17.59
N LYS A 163 -36.82 -11.76 -17.02
CA LYS A 163 -37.47 -11.58 -15.71
C LYS A 163 -38.89 -11.09 -15.92
#